data_AF-A0A378PQJ9-F1
#
_entry.id   AF-A0A378PQJ9-F1
#
_cell.length_a   1.000
_cell.length_b   1.000
_cell.length_c   1.000
_cell.angle_alpha   90.00
_cell.angle_beta   90.00
_cell.angle_gamma   90.00
#
_symmetry.space_group_name_H-M   'P 1'
#
loop_
_entity.id
_entity.type
_entity.pdbx_description
1 polymer ?
#
loop_
_entity_poly.entity_id
_entity_poly.type
_entity_poly.pdbx_seq_one_letter_code
_entity_poly.pdbx_strand_id
1 'polypeptide(L)'
;MAVYLICFGVGLGWYFGMDAKNDRIWHDEVARIIQYEKQGDMVTLHNVRNFRWYDKDKYDVNWETRQYNLQELETFELIISDWGLDKIVHTMASFVFKNSEKLSFSIEIRKESHESFSAIGGFFRQFELGLVVGDEKDLIYSRTNVRGEDMYIYPVNLPKESVRELFLLYLQKGESLNHEARWHNTLISNCTTLIFDMMGEIERIPVDYRALLAGLLPEYLHDERAIDTSYTVDMWRAMARANPYVEHLNKTDMESREFSRLIRQGLPKSD
;
A
#
# COMPACT_ATOMS: atom_id res chain seq x y z
N MET A 1 40.79 22.58 3.16
CA MET A 1 39.82 22.54 2.04
C MET A 1 39.98 21.30 1.18
N ALA A 2 41.16 21.01 0.59
CA ALA A 2 41.37 19.81 -0.24
C ALA A 2 41.09 18.47 0.47
N VAL A 3 41.56 18.29 1.71
CA VAL A 3 41.27 17.08 2.51
C VAL A 3 39.77 16.90 2.75
N TYR A 4 39.04 18.00 3.00
CA TYR A 4 37.59 17.96 3.19
C TYR A 4 36.86 17.53 1.90
N LEU A 5 37.29 18.05 0.74
CA LEU A 5 36.72 17.67 -0.56
C LEU A 5 37.02 16.21 -0.93
N ILE A 6 38.20 15.69 -0.57
CA ILE A 6 38.56 14.29 -0.78
C ILE A 6 37.73 13.38 0.12
N CYS A 7 37.65 13.67 1.42
CA CYS A 7 36.82 12.89 2.34
C CYS A 7 35.33 12.94 1.95
N PHE A 8 34.85 14.10 1.50
CA PHE A 8 33.49 14.26 0.99
C PHE A 8 33.27 13.45 -0.30
N GLY A 9 34.22 13.47 -1.24
CA GLY A 9 34.17 12.67 -2.47
C GLY A 9 34.18 11.16 -2.22
N VAL A 10 35.01 10.69 -1.27
CA VAL A 10 35.03 9.28 -0.83
C VAL A 10 33.72 8.91 -0.15
N GLY A 11 33.19 9.78 0.72
CA GLY A 11 31.90 9.60 1.37
C GLY A 11 30.75 9.50 0.37
N LEU A 12 30.72 10.37 -0.65
CA LEU A 12 29.74 10.30 -1.74
C LEU A 12 29.91 9.04 -2.58
N GLY A 13 31.14 8.66 -2.93
CA GLY A 13 31.42 7.45 -3.69
C GLY A 13 30.96 6.19 -2.96
N TRP A 14 31.21 6.11 -1.66
CA TRP A 14 30.73 5.03 -0.81
C TRP A 14 29.20 5.04 -0.71
N TYR A 15 28.58 6.20 -0.45
CA TYR A 15 27.14 6.36 -0.34
C TYR A 15 26.38 5.96 -1.63
N PHE A 16 26.87 6.40 -2.79
CA PHE A 16 26.26 6.05 -4.08
C PHE A 16 26.59 4.63 -4.54
N GLY A 17 27.66 4.02 -4.01
CA GLY A 17 28.06 2.64 -4.28
C GLY A 17 27.41 1.59 -3.37
N MET A 18 26.53 1.97 -2.44
CA MET A 18 25.77 0.99 -1.65
C MET A 18 24.66 0.35 -2.46
N ASP A 19 24.68 -0.98 -2.53
CA ASP A 19 23.65 -1.78 -3.17
C ASP A 19 22.51 -2.10 -2.19
N ALA A 20 21.28 -1.99 -2.68
CA ALA A 20 20.12 -2.53 -2.01
C ALA A 20 20.21 -4.07 -2.02
N LYS A 21 19.73 -4.71 -0.96
CA LYS A 21 19.83 -6.17 -0.81
C LYS A 21 18.48 -6.79 -0.53
N ASN A 22 18.32 -8.05 -0.91
CA ASN A 22 17.14 -8.86 -0.58
C ASN A 22 17.41 -9.87 0.54
N ASP A 23 18.68 -10.18 0.80
CA ASP A 23 19.16 -11.25 1.69
C ASP A 23 19.51 -10.74 3.10
N ARG A 24 18.64 -9.91 3.69
CA ARG A 24 18.78 -9.44 5.08
C ARG A 24 17.81 -10.13 6.04
N ILE A 25 18.04 -9.95 7.34
CA ILE A 25 17.09 -10.36 8.37
C ILE A 25 16.05 -9.26 8.51
N TRP A 26 14.97 -9.41 7.75
CA TRP A 26 13.88 -8.46 7.70
C TRP A 26 12.94 -8.58 8.91
N HIS A 27 12.28 -7.48 9.25
CA HIS A 27 11.17 -7.50 10.20
C HIS A 27 10.01 -8.36 9.64
N ASP A 28 9.30 -9.08 10.51
CA ASP A 28 8.28 -10.07 10.12
C ASP A 28 7.26 -9.50 9.13
N GLU A 29 6.83 -8.26 9.36
CA GLU A 29 5.85 -7.53 8.54
C GLU A 29 6.20 -7.38 7.05
N VAL A 30 7.49 -7.43 6.72
CA VAL A 30 8.04 -7.19 5.38
C VAL A 30 9.03 -8.28 4.98
N ALA A 31 9.00 -9.41 5.69
CA ALA A 31 9.97 -10.49 5.54
C ALA A 31 9.90 -11.13 4.15
N ARG A 32 8.69 -11.19 3.59
CA ARG A 32 8.44 -11.79 2.27
C ARG A 32 7.90 -10.75 1.30
N ILE A 33 8.35 -10.85 0.07
CA ILE A 33 7.80 -10.12 -1.07
C ILE A 33 6.86 -11.07 -1.81
N ILE A 34 5.77 -10.51 -2.36
CA ILE A 34 4.81 -11.26 -3.15
C ILE A 34 5.50 -11.98 -4.32
N GLN A 35 5.12 -13.22 -4.56
CA GLN A 35 5.47 -13.98 -5.76
C GLN A 35 4.18 -14.41 -6.43
N TYR A 36 4.17 -14.47 -7.76
CA TYR A 36 2.96 -14.87 -8.47
C TYR A 36 3.22 -15.77 -9.67
N GLU A 37 2.27 -16.66 -9.90
CA GLU A 37 2.17 -17.46 -11.12
C GLU A 37 0.85 -17.14 -11.81
N LYS A 38 0.87 -16.99 -13.13
CA LYS A 38 -0.33 -16.71 -13.92
C LYS A 38 -0.55 -17.79 -14.99
N GLN A 39 -1.72 -18.41 -14.97
CA GLN A 39 -2.15 -19.43 -15.93
C GLN A 39 -3.53 -19.02 -16.50
N GLY A 40 -3.54 -18.46 -17.71
CA GLY A 40 -4.76 -17.86 -18.25
C GLY A 40 -5.25 -16.70 -17.37
N ASP A 41 -6.48 -16.79 -16.88
CA ASP A 41 -7.06 -15.81 -15.95
C ASP A 41 -6.88 -16.20 -14.47
N MET A 42 -6.32 -17.36 -14.17
CA MET A 42 -6.01 -17.76 -12.80
C MET A 42 -4.63 -17.22 -12.39
N VAL A 43 -4.58 -16.56 -11.25
CA VAL A 43 -3.34 -16.08 -10.62
C VAL A 43 -3.18 -16.76 -9.27
N THR A 44 -2.07 -17.45 -9.08
CA THR A 44 -1.65 -17.99 -7.77
C THR A 44 -0.68 -17.00 -7.16
N LEU A 45 -0.98 -16.55 -5.95
CA LEU A 45 -0.17 -15.61 -5.19
C LEU A 45 0.45 -16.35 -4.00
N HIS A 46 1.76 -16.26 -3.88
CA HIS A 46 2.50 -16.74 -2.72
C HIS A 46 2.95 -15.56 -1.87
N ASN A 47 3.11 -15.80 -0.57
CA ASN A 47 3.48 -14.78 0.41
C ASN A 47 2.40 -13.69 0.55
N VAL A 48 1.13 -14.10 0.56
CA VAL A 48 0.04 -13.21 0.96
C VAL A 48 0.01 -13.13 2.48
N ARG A 49 0.16 -11.93 3.03
CA ARG A 49 0.21 -11.68 4.47
C ARG A 49 -1.19 -11.76 5.09
N ASN A 50 -1.31 -12.49 6.20
CA ASN A 50 -2.57 -12.58 6.95
C ASN A 50 -2.29 -12.69 8.46
N PHE A 51 -1.57 -11.71 9.00
CA PHE A 51 -1.16 -11.71 10.41
C PHE A 51 -2.35 -11.46 11.32
N ARG A 52 -2.31 -12.08 12.51
CA ARG A 52 -3.31 -11.85 13.56
C ARG A 52 -2.72 -10.94 14.62
N TRP A 53 -3.25 -9.73 14.73
CA TRP A 53 -2.74 -8.73 15.64
C TRP A 53 -3.40 -8.74 17.02
N TYR A 54 -2.59 -8.61 18.08
CA TYR A 54 -3.04 -8.41 19.46
C TYR A 54 -2.64 -7.03 20.00
N ASP A 55 -1.41 -6.60 19.72
CA ASP A 55 -0.89 -5.26 19.95
C ASP A 55 0.30 -5.00 18.99
N LYS A 56 1.01 -3.89 19.17
CA LYS A 56 2.10 -3.47 18.26
C LYS A 56 3.29 -4.43 18.23
N ASP A 57 3.55 -5.14 19.32
CA ASP A 57 4.73 -5.99 19.50
C ASP A 57 4.33 -7.48 19.60
N LYS A 58 3.03 -7.79 19.58
CA LYS A 58 2.47 -9.14 19.70
C LYS A 58 1.45 -9.44 18.61
N TYR A 59 1.80 -10.39 17.75
CA TYR A 59 0.98 -10.86 16.64
C TYR A 59 1.40 -12.27 16.22
N ASP A 60 0.48 -12.98 15.57
CA ASP A 60 0.80 -14.26 14.92
C ASP A 60 1.18 -14.01 13.46
N VAL A 61 2.36 -14.49 13.07
CA VAL A 61 2.86 -14.45 11.69
C VAL A 61 2.21 -15.55 10.87
N ASN A 62 1.59 -15.18 9.75
CA ASN A 62 1.00 -16.12 8.81
C ASN A 62 1.12 -15.60 7.37
N TRP A 63 1.66 -16.45 6.50
CA TRP A 63 1.88 -16.18 5.09
C TRP A 63 1.23 -17.28 4.26
N GLU A 64 0.33 -16.89 3.37
CA GLU A 64 -0.56 -17.79 2.67
C GLU A 64 -0.20 -17.89 1.18
N THR A 65 -0.69 -18.97 0.57
CA THR A 65 -0.85 -19.05 -0.88
C THR A 65 -2.33 -18.93 -1.19
N ARG A 66 -2.70 -17.95 -2.02
CA ARG A 66 -4.10 -17.69 -2.42
C ARG A 66 -4.23 -17.76 -3.94
N GLN A 67 -5.40 -18.13 -4.43
CA GLN A 67 -5.71 -18.15 -5.85
C GLN A 67 -6.83 -17.17 -6.16
N TYR A 68 -6.66 -16.42 -7.25
CA TYR A 68 -7.60 -15.41 -7.71
C TYR A 68 -7.90 -15.60 -9.19
N ASN A 69 -9.17 -15.45 -9.56
CA ASN A 69 -9.59 -15.40 -10.95
C ASN A 69 -9.71 -13.93 -11.38
N LEU A 70 -8.95 -13.52 -12.39
CA LEU A 70 -8.98 -12.16 -12.94
C LEU A 70 -10.33 -11.78 -13.54
N GLN A 71 -11.18 -12.75 -13.90
CA GLN A 71 -12.54 -12.47 -14.36
C GLN A 71 -13.49 -12.06 -13.22
N GLU A 72 -13.13 -12.37 -11.97
CA GLU A 72 -13.87 -11.96 -10.78
C GLU A 72 -13.41 -10.61 -10.23
N LEU A 73 -12.39 -10.00 -10.81
CA LEU A 73 -11.90 -8.69 -10.39
C LEU A 73 -12.89 -7.61 -10.81
N GLU A 74 -13.43 -6.88 -9.83
CA GLU A 74 -14.52 -5.93 -10.04
C GLU A 74 -14.06 -4.49 -10.02
N THR A 75 -13.32 -4.09 -8.98
CA THR A 75 -12.91 -2.70 -8.80
C THR A 75 -11.61 -2.57 -8.01
N PHE A 76 -11.09 -1.36 -8.03
CA PHE A 76 -9.93 -0.90 -7.27
C PHE A 76 -10.40 0.16 -6.27
N GLU A 77 -9.87 0.10 -5.06
CA GLU A 77 -10.11 1.09 -4.04
C GLU A 77 -8.77 1.68 -3.57
N LEU A 78 -8.69 3.01 -3.54
CA LEU A 78 -7.56 3.72 -2.96
C LEU A 78 -7.78 3.82 -1.45
N ILE A 79 -6.76 3.44 -0.68
CA ILE A 79 -6.79 3.50 0.77
C ILE A 79 -5.77 4.54 1.23
N ILE A 80 -6.18 5.40 2.16
CA ILE A 80 -5.32 6.40 2.80
C ILE A 80 -5.21 6.08 4.28
N SER A 81 -3.98 6.04 4.77
CA SER A 81 -3.57 5.84 6.17
C SER A 81 -2.96 7.14 6.67
N ASP A 82 -3.67 7.82 7.57
CA ASP A 82 -3.28 9.10 8.15
C ASP A 82 -2.84 8.91 9.62
N TRP A 83 -1.57 9.24 9.90
CA TRP A 83 -0.97 9.18 11.23
C TRP A 83 -0.86 10.58 11.90
N GLY A 84 -1.55 11.59 11.38
CA GLY A 84 -1.65 12.92 11.97
C GLY A 84 -0.61 13.95 11.50
N LEU A 85 0.12 13.68 10.41
CA LEU A 85 0.96 14.69 9.76
C LEU A 85 0.21 15.35 8.60
N ASP A 86 0.12 16.68 8.60
CA ASP A 86 -0.65 17.43 7.59
C ASP A 86 -0.24 17.04 6.16
N LYS A 87 -1.18 16.42 5.44
CA LYS A 87 -1.10 15.99 4.03
C LYS A 87 -0.02 14.95 3.68
N ILE A 88 0.78 14.51 4.65
CA ILE A 88 1.76 13.43 4.48
C ILE A 88 1.14 12.16 5.05
N VAL A 89 0.44 11.45 4.18
CA VAL A 89 -0.29 10.22 4.49
C VAL A 89 0.29 9.06 3.70
N HIS A 90 0.07 7.85 4.18
CA HIS A 90 0.42 6.63 3.47
C HIS A 90 -0.71 6.19 2.56
N THR A 91 -0.38 5.76 1.35
CA THR A 91 -1.36 5.24 0.40
C THR A 91 -1.20 3.75 0.20
N MET A 92 -2.34 3.10 0.03
CA MET A 92 -2.47 1.67 -0.19
C MET A 92 -3.52 1.45 -1.28
N ALA A 93 -3.53 0.25 -1.82
CA ALA A 93 -4.52 -0.18 -2.80
C ALA A 93 -5.25 -1.40 -2.28
N SER A 94 -6.53 -1.53 -2.60
CA SER A 94 -7.26 -2.78 -2.42
C SER A 94 -7.99 -3.17 -3.69
N PHE A 95 -7.84 -4.43 -4.08
CA PHE A 95 -8.50 -5.02 -5.23
C PHE A 95 -9.69 -5.85 -4.76
N VAL A 96 -10.84 -5.55 -5.33
CA VAL A 96 -12.12 -6.15 -4.97
C VAL A 96 -12.48 -7.24 -5.95
N PHE A 97 -12.68 -8.44 -5.43
CA PHE A 97 -13.13 -9.59 -6.19
C PHE A 97 -14.55 -9.96 -5.80
N LYS A 98 -15.34 -10.42 -6.77
CA LYS A 98 -16.75 -10.78 -6.58
C LYS A 98 -16.98 -11.87 -5.52
N ASN A 99 -16.21 -12.95 -5.59
CA ASN A 99 -16.42 -14.15 -4.76
C ASN A 99 -15.22 -14.48 -3.85
N SER A 100 -14.17 -13.68 -3.90
CA SER A 100 -12.91 -13.91 -3.19
C SER A 100 -12.67 -12.80 -2.15
N GLU A 101 -11.79 -13.06 -1.20
CA GLU A 101 -11.39 -12.05 -0.22
C GLU A 101 -10.68 -10.89 -0.90
N LYS A 102 -10.94 -9.66 -0.45
CA LYS A 102 -10.28 -8.46 -0.97
C LYS A 102 -8.79 -8.53 -0.66
N LEU A 103 -7.98 -8.02 -1.58
CA LEU A 103 -6.53 -8.11 -1.49
C LEU A 103 -5.92 -6.72 -1.46
N SER A 104 -5.27 -6.39 -0.33
CA SER A 104 -4.62 -5.12 -0.12
C SER A 104 -3.14 -5.16 -0.49
N PHE A 105 -2.67 -4.08 -1.08
CA PHE A 105 -1.30 -3.83 -1.49
C PHE A 105 -0.80 -2.59 -0.77
N SER A 106 0.37 -2.71 -0.16
CA SER A 106 1.03 -1.62 0.54
C SER A 106 2.48 -1.57 0.15
N ILE A 107 2.90 -0.44 -0.39
CA ILE A 107 4.30 -0.18 -0.70
C ILE A 107 4.95 0.29 0.59
N GLU A 108 5.79 -0.56 1.16
CA GLU A 108 6.36 -0.36 2.48
C GLU A 108 7.85 -0.07 2.40
N ILE A 109 8.33 0.52 3.48
CA ILE A 109 9.75 0.50 3.80
C ILE A 109 10.10 -0.90 4.28
N ARG A 110 11.03 -1.57 3.62
CA ARG A 110 11.55 -2.88 4.03
C ARG A 110 12.66 -2.68 5.05
N LYS A 111 12.30 -2.81 6.33
CA LYS A 111 13.20 -2.60 7.48
C LYS A 111 13.82 -3.91 7.96
N GLU A 112 15.08 -3.87 8.36
CA GLU A 112 15.71 -4.98 9.07
C GLU A 112 15.08 -5.16 10.47
N SER A 113 15.19 -6.35 11.05
CA SER A 113 14.52 -6.72 12.31
C SER A 113 14.92 -5.85 13.51
N HIS A 114 16.05 -5.15 13.44
CA HIS A 114 16.59 -4.30 14.50
C HIS A 114 16.36 -2.80 14.24
N GLU A 115 15.73 -2.43 13.12
CA GLU A 115 15.55 -1.04 12.72
C GLU A 115 14.19 -0.47 13.13
N SER A 116 14.22 0.76 13.64
CA SER A 116 13.02 1.56 13.89
C SER A 116 12.71 2.47 12.70
N PHE A 117 11.43 2.75 12.47
CA PHE A 117 11.00 3.67 11.41
C PHE A 117 11.58 5.08 11.62
N SER A 118 12.07 5.69 10.54
CA SER A 118 12.50 7.09 10.51
C SER A 118 12.03 7.75 9.23
N ALA A 119 11.11 8.72 9.35
CA ALA A 119 10.61 9.50 8.22
C ALA A 119 11.74 10.24 7.49
N ILE A 120 12.73 10.77 8.23
CA ILE A 120 13.93 11.41 7.69
C ILE A 120 14.86 10.38 7.06
N GLY A 121 14.94 9.18 7.64
CA GLY A 121 15.77 8.09 7.15
C GLY A 121 15.37 7.63 5.74
N GLY A 122 14.08 7.58 5.43
CA GLY A 122 13.59 7.26 4.08
C GLY A 122 13.92 8.29 2.99
N PHE A 123 14.34 9.52 3.36
CA PHE A 123 14.88 10.50 2.39
C PHE A 123 16.29 10.14 1.93
N PHE A 124 17.01 9.34 2.71
CA PHE A 124 18.34 8.82 2.39
C PHE A 124 18.21 7.32 2.03
N ARG A 125 19.23 6.73 1.38
CA ARG A 125 19.27 5.29 1.04
C ARG A 125 19.42 4.41 2.30
N GLN A 126 18.43 4.48 3.19
CA GLN A 126 18.44 3.80 4.48
C GLN A 126 17.61 2.52 4.46
N PHE A 127 16.60 2.43 3.58
CA PHE A 127 15.70 1.29 3.55
C PHE A 127 15.43 0.83 2.12
N GLU A 128 15.29 -0.47 1.94
CA GLU A 128 14.84 -1.08 0.69
C GLU A 128 13.32 -0.91 0.50
N LEU A 129 12.86 -0.92 -0.76
CA LEU A 129 11.44 -0.86 -1.12
C LEU A 129 10.82 -2.25 -0.94
N GLY A 130 9.76 -2.34 -0.13
CA GLY A 130 8.94 -3.53 0.01
C GLY A 130 7.58 -3.36 -0.66
N LEU A 131 7.03 -4.44 -1.20
CA LEU A 131 5.62 -4.50 -1.58
C LEU A 131 4.98 -5.63 -0.78
N VAL A 132 4.17 -5.24 0.21
CA VAL A 132 3.40 -6.16 1.03
C VAL A 132 2.03 -6.33 0.40
N VAL A 133 1.64 -7.59 0.21
CA VAL A 133 0.32 -7.97 -0.29
C VAL A 133 -0.34 -8.80 0.79
N GLY A 134 -1.55 -8.46 1.18
CA GLY A 134 -2.17 -9.10 2.33
C GLY A 134 -3.67 -8.89 2.45
N ASP A 135 -4.22 -9.58 3.43
CA ASP A 135 -5.62 -9.46 3.84
C ASP A 135 -5.91 -8.07 4.39
N GLU A 136 -7.10 -7.53 4.13
CA GLU A 136 -7.53 -6.26 4.71
C GLU A 136 -7.57 -6.31 6.24
N LYS A 137 -7.97 -7.46 6.80
CA LYS A 137 -8.00 -7.68 8.24
C LYS A 137 -6.62 -7.66 8.88
N ASP A 138 -5.56 -7.89 8.11
CA ASP A 138 -4.19 -7.69 8.58
C ASP A 138 -3.76 -6.23 8.39
N LEU A 139 -3.74 -5.77 7.14
CA LEU A 139 -3.07 -4.52 6.79
C LEU A 139 -3.81 -3.26 7.25
N ILE A 140 -5.14 -3.30 7.33
CA ILE A 140 -5.96 -2.16 7.75
C ILE A 140 -6.21 -2.19 9.25
N TYR A 141 -6.48 -3.36 9.85
CA TYR A 141 -6.67 -3.48 11.31
C TYR A 141 -5.43 -3.04 12.08
N SER A 142 -4.23 -3.42 11.62
CA SER A 142 -2.98 -2.98 12.24
C SER A 142 -2.84 -1.46 12.26
N ARG A 143 -3.44 -0.76 11.31
CA ARG A 143 -3.42 0.71 11.26
C ARG A 143 -4.50 1.31 12.15
N THR A 144 -5.75 0.87 12.02
CA THR A 144 -6.87 1.40 12.81
C THR A 144 -6.75 1.08 14.30
N ASN A 145 -6.51 -0.18 14.66
CA ASN A 145 -6.68 -0.67 16.03
C ASN A 145 -5.36 -0.84 16.79
N VAL A 146 -4.25 -1.08 16.09
CA VAL A 146 -2.94 -1.29 16.74
C VAL A 146 -2.11 -0.01 16.75
N ARG A 147 -2.07 0.71 15.62
CA ARG A 147 -1.29 1.96 15.47
C ARG A 147 -2.10 3.22 15.78
N GLY A 148 -3.43 3.15 15.76
CA GLY A 148 -4.33 4.28 16.04
C GLY A 148 -4.38 5.30 14.90
N GLU A 149 -4.16 4.86 13.66
CA GLU A 149 -4.20 5.69 12.46
C GLU A 149 -5.62 5.83 11.92
N ASP A 150 -5.91 6.97 11.29
CA ASP A 150 -7.15 7.17 10.57
C ASP A 150 -7.07 6.56 9.17
N MET A 151 -7.97 5.63 8.87
CA MET A 151 -8.03 4.92 7.60
C MET A 151 -9.23 5.40 6.79
N TYR A 152 -8.99 5.74 5.53
CA TYR A 152 -10.01 6.18 4.58
C TYR A 152 -9.99 5.30 3.33
N ILE A 153 -11.17 4.90 2.85
CA ILE A 153 -11.32 4.00 1.70
C ILE A 153 -12.13 4.69 0.61
N TYR A 154 -11.54 4.87 -0.56
CA TYR A 154 -12.15 5.55 -1.71
C TYR A 154 -12.33 4.57 -2.87
N PRO A 155 -13.58 4.23 -3.24
CA PRO A 155 -13.84 3.39 -4.40
C PRO A 155 -13.58 4.19 -5.68
N VAL A 156 -12.62 3.76 -6.50
CA VAL A 156 -12.23 4.50 -7.70
C VAL A 156 -12.99 3.98 -8.91
N ASN A 157 -13.60 4.88 -9.65
CA ASN A 157 -14.29 4.63 -10.90
C ASN A 157 -13.27 4.38 -12.02
N LEU A 158 -12.86 3.13 -12.18
CA LEU A 158 -11.99 2.69 -13.27
C LEU A 158 -12.69 1.65 -14.15
N PRO A 159 -12.45 1.65 -15.48
CA PRO A 159 -12.85 0.54 -16.35
C PRO A 159 -12.27 -0.78 -15.84
N LYS A 160 -13.02 -1.88 -16.00
CA LYS A 160 -12.59 -3.21 -15.53
C LYS A 160 -11.25 -3.64 -16.13
N GLU A 161 -11.01 -3.29 -17.39
CA GLU A 161 -9.75 -3.53 -18.08
C GLU A 161 -8.59 -2.81 -17.37
N SER A 162 -8.76 -1.53 -17.02
CA SER A 162 -7.75 -0.75 -16.28
C SER A 162 -7.50 -1.33 -14.88
N VAL A 163 -8.54 -1.77 -14.17
CA VAL A 163 -8.39 -2.41 -12.85
C VAL A 163 -7.55 -3.69 -12.96
N ARG A 164 -7.80 -4.51 -13.99
CA ARG A 164 -7.04 -5.73 -14.26
C ARG A 164 -5.59 -5.44 -14.63
N GLU A 165 -5.34 -4.45 -15.47
CA GLU A 165 -3.97 -4.06 -15.82
C GLU A 165 -3.21 -3.53 -14.61
N LEU A 166 -3.84 -2.68 -13.80
CA LEU A 166 -3.25 -2.16 -12.57
C LEU A 166 -2.88 -3.28 -11.59
N PHE A 167 -3.78 -4.25 -11.40
CA PHE A 167 -3.52 -5.43 -10.57
C PHE A 167 -2.26 -6.19 -11.04
N LEU A 168 -2.13 -6.40 -12.35
CA LEU A 168 -0.96 -7.07 -12.92
C LEU A 168 0.32 -6.25 -12.79
N LEU A 169 0.25 -4.93 -12.91
CA LEU A 169 1.41 -4.04 -12.70
C LEU A 169 1.90 -4.11 -11.25
N TYR A 170 1.00 -4.15 -10.26
CA TYR A 170 1.38 -4.38 -8.86
C TYR A 170 2.13 -5.70 -8.68
N LEU A 171 1.63 -6.80 -9.27
CA LEU A 171 2.29 -8.10 -9.18
C LEU A 171 3.65 -8.11 -9.88
N GLN A 172 3.75 -7.53 -11.07
CA GLN A 172 5.01 -7.36 -11.79
C GLN A 172 6.01 -6.54 -10.98
N LYS A 173 5.54 -5.50 -10.28
CA LYS A 173 6.39 -4.69 -9.41
C LYS A 173 6.95 -5.52 -8.26
N GLY A 174 6.12 -6.30 -7.58
CA GLY A 174 6.57 -7.23 -6.54
C GLY A 174 7.61 -8.23 -7.06
N GLU A 175 7.35 -8.81 -8.22
CA GLU A 175 8.28 -9.75 -8.86
C GLU A 175 9.60 -9.09 -9.26
N SER A 176 9.58 -7.85 -9.75
CA SER A 176 10.79 -7.08 -10.04
C SER A 176 11.63 -6.86 -8.77
N LEU A 177 10.99 -6.64 -7.62
CA LEU A 177 11.67 -6.47 -6.34
C LEU A 177 12.26 -7.78 -5.80
N ASN A 178 11.70 -8.94 -6.16
CA ASN A 178 12.33 -10.24 -5.88
C ASN A 178 13.66 -10.41 -6.62
N HIS A 179 13.72 -9.95 -7.87
CA HIS A 179 14.91 -10.08 -8.73
C HIS A 179 15.98 -9.03 -8.45
N GLU A 180 15.56 -7.78 -8.26
CA GLU A 180 16.44 -6.64 -8.06
C GLU A 180 15.93 -5.79 -6.88
N ALA A 181 16.65 -5.85 -5.76
CA ALA A 181 16.37 -4.99 -4.63
C ALA A 181 16.54 -3.51 -5.04
N ARG A 182 15.61 -2.66 -4.59
CA ARG A 182 15.66 -1.21 -4.86
C ARG A 182 15.61 -0.44 -3.56
N TRP A 183 16.35 0.65 -3.49
CA TRP A 183 16.23 1.61 -2.39
C TRP A 183 14.87 2.30 -2.42
N HIS A 184 14.22 2.39 -1.27
CA HIS A 184 13.07 3.27 -1.06
C HIS A 184 13.54 4.73 -1.11
N ASN A 185 12.77 5.61 -1.74
CA ASN A 185 13.05 7.04 -1.77
C ASN A 185 11.76 7.82 -1.52
N THR A 186 11.67 8.50 -0.38
CA THR A 186 10.46 9.23 0.04
C THR A 186 9.94 10.26 -0.98
N LEU A 187 10.80 10.82 -1.85
CA LEU A 187 10.41 11.85 -2.82
C LEU A 187 10.02 11.32 -4.21
N ILE A 188 10.56 10.17 -4.63
CA ILE A 188 10.42 9.69 -6.03
C ILE A 188 9.83 8.27 -6.09
N SER A 189 10.07 7.45 -5.07
CA SER A 189 9.63 6.06 -5.01
C SER A 189 8.88 5.83 -3.70
N ASN A 190 7.83 6.62 -3.48
CA ASN A 190 6.91 6.43 -2.37
C ASN A 190 5.65 5.67 -2.83
N CYS A 191 4.79 5.35 -1.88
CA CYS A 191 3.57 4.61 -2.13
C CYS A 191 2.68 5.28 -3.18
N THR A 192 2.50 6.60 -3.10
CA THR A 192 1.58 7.34 -3.97
C THR A 192 2.13 7.53 -5.38
N THR A 193 3.39 7.94 -5.53
CA THR A 193 3.98 8.17 -6.85
C THR A 193 4.00 6.90 -7.68
N LEU A 194 4.20 5.73 -7.05
CA LEU A 194 4.15 4.45 -7.75
C LEU A 194 2.75 4.10 -8.27
N ILE A 195 1.67 4.45 -7.56
CA ILE A 195 0.30 4.27 -8.08
C ILE A 195 0.09 5.13 -9.33
N PHE A 196 0.54 6.39 -9.29
CA PHE A 196 0.45 7.30 -10.43
C PHE A 196 1.29 6.80 -11.61
N ASP A 197 2.52 6.34 -11.37
CA ASP A 197 3.38 5.78 -12.41
C ASP A 197 2.69 4.59 -13.10
N MET A 198 2.16 3.63 -12.33
CA MET A 198 1.45 2.48 -12.89
C MET A 198 0.16 2.87 -13.63
N MET A 199 -0.62 3.82 -13.09
CA MET A 199 -1.81 4.32 -13.77
C MET A 199 -1.47 5.05 -15.08
N GLY A 200 -0.35 5.77 -15.11
CA GLY A 200 0.17 6.44 -16.31
C GLY A 200 0.62 5.49 -17.42
N GLU A 201 0.93 4.23 -17.10
CA GLU A 201 1.20 3.17 -18.08
C GLU A 201 -0.08 2.64 -18.74
N ILE A 202 -1.22 2.73 -18.05
CA ILE A 202 -2.53 2.22 -18.49
C ILE A 202 -3.27 3.29 -19.28
N GLU A 203 -3.38 4.49 -18.71
CA GLU A 203 -4.11 5.59 -19.30
C GLU A 203 -3.47 6.94 -18.97
N ARG A 204 -3.83 7.97 -19.74
CA ARG A 204 -3.23 9.29 -19.56
C ARG A 204 -3.83 9.98 -18.34
N ILE A 205 -3.14 9.87 -17.21
CA ILE A 205 -3.43 10.67 -16.02
C ILE A 205 -2.63 11.99 -16.04
N PRO A 206 -3.19 13.11 -15.57
CA PRO A 206 -2.45 14.35 -15.44
C PRO A 206 -1.36 14.23 -14.37
N VAL A 207 -0.14 14.69 -14.70
CA VAL A 207 0.93 14.84 -13.71
C VAL A 207 0.50 15.91 -12.71
N ASP A 208 0.38 15.52 -11.45
CA ASP A 208 -0.21 16.35 -10.42
C ASP A 208 0.67 16.39 -9.16
N TYR A 209 0.84 17.58 -8.59
CA TYR A 209 1.60 17.76 -7.35
C TYR A 209 0.98 17.01 -6.16
N ARG A 210 -0.31 16.66 -6.23
CA ARG A 210 -1.04 15.85 -5.24
C ARG A 210 -0.53 14.41 -5.17
N ALA A 211 0.23 13.93 -6.16
CA ALA A 211 0.99 12.69 -6.03
C ALA A 211 2.08 12.75 -4.94
N LEU A 212 2.60 13.95 -4.63
CA LEU A 212 3.57 14.17 -3.55
C LEU A 212 2.89 14.52 -2.22
N LEU A 213 1.68 15.07 -2.26
CA LEU A 213 0.86 15.44 -1.10
C LEU A 213 -0.37 14.55 -1.03
N ALA A 214 -0.16 13.29 -0.66
CA ALA A 214 -1.19 12.26 -0.74
C ALA A 214 -2.46 12.55 0.07
N GLY A 215 -2.41 13.45 1.06
CA GLY A 215 -3.62 13.89 1.79
C GLY A 215 -4.60 14.71 0.94
N LEU A 216 -4.16 15.16 -0.25
CA LEU A 216 -4.97 15.86 -1.25
C LEU A 216 -5.53 14.94 -2.34
N LEU A 217 -5.35 13.62 -2.21
CA LEU A 217 -5.90 12.66 -3.17
C LEU A 217 -7.43 12.64 -3.22
N PRO A 218 -8.19 12.88 -2.13
CA PRO A 218 -9.65 12.99 -2.23
C PRO A 218 -10.09 14.11 -3.18
N GLU A 219 -9.42 15.26 -3.14
CA GLU A 219 -9.64 16.37 -4.08
C GLU A 219 -9.25 15.97 -5.51
N TYR A 220 -8.10 15.29 -5.69
CA TYR A 220 -7.68 14.79 -7.00
C TYR A 220 -8.71 13.84 -7.61
N LEU A 221 -9.13 12.83 -6.85
CA LEU A 221 -10.13 11.87 -7.30
C LEU A 221 -11.45 12.54 -7.67
N HIS A 222 -11.87 13.55 -6.90
CA HIS A 222 -13.08 14.31 -7.19
C HIS A 222 -12.95 15.17 -8.47
N ASP A 223 -11.84 15.90 -8.63
CA ASP A 223 -11.60 16.77 -9.80
C ASP A 223 -11.51 15.96 -11.10
N GLU A 224 -10.86 14.80 -11.06
CA GLU A 224 -10.75 13.87 -12.19
C GLU A 224 -12.01 12.99 -12.38
N ARG A 225 -13.06 13.20 -11.57
CA ARG A 225 -14.30 12.40 -11.57
C ARG A 225 -14.08 10.89 -11.38
N ALA A 226 -12.99 10.54 -10.72
CA ALA A 226 -12.61 9.18 -10.38
C ALA A 226 -13.36 8.66 -9.14
N ILE A 227 -14.14 9.51 -8.46
CA ILE A 227 -15.14 9.14 -7.44
C ILE A 227 -16.46 9.85 -7.74
N ASP A 228 -17.58 9.42 -7.13
CA ASP A 228 -18.89 10.04 -7.36
C ASP A 228 -18.91 11.52 -6.93
N THR A 229 -19.05 12.41 -7.91
CA THR A 229 -19.07 13.86 -7.72
C THR A 229 -20.42 14.41 -7.24
N SER A 230 -21.41 13.55 -6.98
CA SER A 230 -22.65 13.94 -6.29
C SER A 230 -22.42 14.33 -4.83
N TYR A 231 -21.31 13.85 -4.24
CA TYR A 231 -20.86 14.17 -2.89
C TYR A 231 -19.68 15.13 -2.92
N THR A 232 -19.65 16.09 -1.98
CA THR A 232 -18.48 16.96 -1.82
C THR A 232 -17.29 16.18 -1.25
N VAL A 233 -16.08 16.72 -1.40
CA VAL A 233 -14.87 16.12 -0.82
C VAL A 233 -14.99 15.94 0.71
N ASP A 234 -15.58 16.89 1.41
CA ASP A 234 -15.79 16.80 2.87
C ASP A 234 -16.76 15.66 3.24
N MET A 235 -17.83 15.47 2.45
CA MET A 235 -18.73 14.34 2.62
C MET A 235 -17.99 13.02 2.36
N TRP A 236 -17.18 12.96 1.31
CA TRP A 236 -16.34 11.80 1.02
C TRP A 236 -15.37 11.48 2.15
N ARG A 237 -14.66 12.47 2.72
CA ARG A 237 -13.78 12.27 3.89
C ARG A 237 -14.53 11.70 5.09
N ALA A 238 -15.76 12.18 5.36
CA ALA A 238 -16.58 11.66 6.45
C ALA A 238 -17.06 10.23 6.21
N MET A 239 -17.55 9.92 5.00
CA MET A 239 -18.08 8.60 4.63
C MET A 239 -16.99 7.53 4.47
N ALA A 240 -15.83 7.91 3.94
CA ALA A 240 -14.72 7.01 3.66
C ALA A 240 -13.98 6.56 4.93
N ARG A 241 -14.16 7.25 6.06
CA ARG A 241 -13.45 6.95 7.30
C ARG A 241 -13.91 5.62 7.90
N ALA A 242 -12.99 4.65 7.95
CA ALA A 242 -13.25 3.29 8.42
C ALA A 242 -13.32 3.19 9.96
N ASN A 243 -12.55 4.03 10.68
CA ASN A 243 -12.33 3.93 12.13
C ASN A 243 -13.61 3.78 12.97
N PRO A 244 -14.68 4.60 12.77
CA PRO A 244 -15.89 4.50 13.58
C PRO A 244 -16.55 3.11 13.57
N TYR A 245 -16.27 2.29 12.55
CA TYR A 245 -16.87 0.97 12.37
C TYR A 245 -16.02 -0.18 12.90
N VAL A 246 -14.77 0.07 13.28
CA VAL A 246 -13.82 -0.98 13.69
C VAL A 246 -13.04 -0.66 14.96
N GLU A 247 -13.01 0.58 15.44
CA GLU A 247 -12.22 0.98 16.62
C GLU A 247 -12.59 0.22 17.91
N HIS A 248 -13.83 -0.25 18.01
CA HIS A 248 -14.34 -1.01 19.16
C HIS A 248 -13.85 -2.48 19.17
N LEU A 249 -13.19 -2.93 18.11
CA LEU A 249 -12.68 -4.29 18.00
C LEU A 249 -11.36 -4.42 18.78
N ASN A 250 -11.27 -5.47 19.60
CA ASN A 250 -10.10 -5.71 20.47
C ASN A 250 -9.20 -6.85 19.97
N LYS A 251 -9.58 -7.52 18.87
CA LYS A 251 -8.82 -8.60 18.21
C LYS A 251 -9.40 -8.92 16.84
N THR A 252 -8.59 -9.56 15.99
CA THR A 252 -8.92 -9.97 14.60
C THR A 252 -9.54 -11.38 14.51
N ASP A 253 -10.36 -11.76 15.50
CA ASP A 253 -10.99 -13.09 15.57
C ASP A 253 -12.20 -13.25 14.62
N MET A 254 -12.57 -12.19 13.89
CA MET A 254 -13.62 -12.25 12.87
C MET A 254 -13.10 -12.73 11.51
N GLU A 255 -14.04 -13.13 10.66
CA GLU A 255 -13.76 -13.50 9.26
C GLU A 255 -13.29 -12.28 8.46
N SER A 256 -12.34 -12.48 7.54
CA SER A 256 -11.79 -11.38 6.72
C SER A 256 -12.87 -10.63 5.95
N ARG A 257 -13.85 -11.35 5.39
CA ARG A 257 -14.99 -10.75 4.68
C ARG A 257 -15.87 -9.87 5.58
N GLU A 258 -16.00 -10.23 6.86
CA GLU A 258 -16.75 -9.42 7.82
C GLU A 258 -16.02 -8.10 8.07
N PHE A 259 -14.72 -8.16 8.35
CA PHE A 259 -13.90 -6.97 8.56
C PHE A 259 -13.92 -6.05 7.33
N SER A 260 -13.71 -6.60 6.14
CA SER A 260 -13.82 -5.87 4.86
C SER A 260 -15.17 -5.18 4.66
N ARG A 261 -16.26 -5.76 5.17
CA ARG A 261 -17.59 -5.14 5.12
C ARG A 261 -17.72 -4.01 6.16
N LEU A 262 -17.17 -4.19 7.36
CA LEU A 262 -17.24 -3.19 8.43
C LEU A 262 -16.57 -1.88 8.03
N ILE A 263 -15.34 -1.94 7.50
CA ILE A 263 -14.55 -0.75 7.12
C ILE A 263 -15.16 0.08 5.98
N ARG A 264 -16.24 -0.40 5.35
CA ARG A 264 -16.96 0.28 4.26
C ARG A 264 -18.39 0.66 4.62
N GLN A 265 -18.79 0.54 5.89
CA GLN A 265 -20.18 0.83 6.29
C GLN A 265 -20.63 2.27 6.03
N GLY A 266 -19.70 3.23 6.03
CA GLY A 266 -19.99 4.63 5.74
C GLY A 266 -20.12 4.96 4.26
N LEU A 267 -19.69 4.05 3.37
CA LEU A 267 -19.70 4.29 1.93
C LEU A 267 -21.13 4.24 1.36
N PRO A 268 -21.42 5.06 0.33
CA PRO A 268 -22.64 4.91 -0.45
C PRO A 268 -22.79 3.48 -0.97
N LYS A 269 -23.99 2.92 -0.88
CA LYS A 269 -24.28 1.64 -1.52
C LYS A 269 -24.38 1.88 -3.02
N SER A 270 -23.63 1.11 -3.79
CA SER A 270 -23.84 1.03 -5.24
C SER A 270 -25.21 0.39 -5.46
N ASP A 271 -26.11 1.11 -6.15
CA ASP A 271 -27.38 0.56 -6.65
C ASP A 271 -27.15 -0.47 -7.77
#